data_AF-A0A7H0H2H9-F1
#
_entry.id   AF-A0A7H0H2H9-F1
#
_cell.length_a   1.000
_cell.length_b   1.000
_cell.length_c   1.000
_cell.angle_alpha   90.00
_cell.angle_beta   90.00
_cell.angle_gamma   90.00
#
_symmetry.space_group_name_H-M   'P 1'
#
loop_
_entity.id
_entity.type
_entity.pdbx_description
1 polymer ?
#
loop_
_entity_poly.entity_id
_entity_poly.type
_entity_poly.pdbx_seq_one_letter_code
_entity_poly.pdbx_strand_id
1 'polypeptide(L)'
;MSQYLIEFCCPECERALGGFSNPLVGEIHDPDPSWSTIATGDLRTQETRWRELLSARTTPWRDSSASDTDPVHASLQVRTDSRGTWLVIDANGSEIFRELAAEDDIEPAPRLLAYLHARYGDRLRSFDPWRAFDFLAGDSLSATARIMALLQTLPERDGAAADRRSLGDPPPPNASPMTRLEWRAKHGDSDAMYWLGTELQERDPDTARRWLEEAADLGNPNAMFALGSFYRFSDLDASRDWLEKAAAHGDPGAMSNLGLLLQDSDPQAADDWAEAAAVKGDTDAAFNRGAMLTRLNQPHAARAWFERAAAGGDGRAAYNLGLMVVESDPSSARTWFERGARLGCVEAMAHLGYLLMEESPAKAMKWLERAADAGDRDAMVNCGVLSQRLAESWFKKAAAAGDTGALANLAYLLRGLRPDDSRQWAQRAVDSTDPELDDTLDILFPDAEPKMS
;
A
#
# COMPACT_ATOMS: atom_id res chain seq x y z
N MET A 1 -16.48 37.78 2.01
CA MET A 1 -16.00 37.89 0.61
C MET A 1 -14.99 36.79 0.46
N SER A 2 -15.37 35.65 -0.14
CA SER A 2 -14.44 34.62 -0.56
C SER A 2 -13.43 35.27 -1.51
N GLN A 3 -12.18 35.35 -1.10
CA GLN A 3 -11.13 35.76 -2.03
C GLN A 3 -10.97 34.61 -3.02
N TYR A 4 -11.66 34.72 -4.16
CA TYR A 4 -11.25 33.99 -5.35
C TYR A 4 -9.82 34.44 -5.65
N LEU A 5 -8.84 33.62 -5.29
CA LEU A 5 -7.49 33.80 -5.81
C LEU A 5 -7.53 33.33 -7.27
N ILE A 6 -7.55 34.29 -8.17
CA ILE A 6 -7.28 34.06 -9.59
C ILE A 6 -5.82 33.59 -9.66
N GLU A 7 -5.58 32.35 -10.06
CA GLU A 7 -4.21 31.80 -10.07
C GLU A 7 -3.33 32.47 -11.13
N PHE A 8 -3.89 32.92 -12.27
CA PHE A 8 -3.08 33.64 -13.26
C PHE A 8 -3.88 34.43 -14.30
N CYS A 9 -3.28 35.55 -14.73
CA CYS A 9 -3.64 36.33 -15.93
C CYS A 9 -2.51 36.22 -16.97
N CYS A 10 -2.84 35.93 -18.23
CA CYS A 10 -1.85 35.96 -19.32
C CYS A 10 -1.11 37.32 -19.36
N PRO A 11 0.23 37.40 -19.41
CA PRO A 11 0.93 38.69 -19.30
C PRO A 11 0.74 39.59 -20.53
N GLU A 12 0.35 39.03 -21.67
CA GLU A 12 0.10 39.79 -22.91
C GLU A 12 -1.35 40.26 -23.06
N CYS A 13 -2.32 39.58 -22.43
CA CYS A 13 -3.74 39.92 -22.60
C CYS A 13 -4.55 40.01 -21.28
N GLU A 14 -3.89 39.87 -20.14
CA GLU A 14 -4.41 39.96 -18.77
C GLU A 14 -5.62 39.05 -18.47
N ARG A 15 -5.89 38.06 -19.32
CA ARG A 15 -7.08 37.18 -19.20
C ARG A 15 -6.81 36.06 -18.20
N ALA A 16 -7.75 35.86 -17.27
CA ALA A 16 -7.71 34.76 -16.30
C ALA A 16 -7.79 33.40 -17.01
N LEU A 17 -6.78 32.55 -16.82
CA LEU A 17 -6.69 31.22 -17.47
C LEU A 17 -7.35 30.10 -16.64
N GLY A 18 -7.57 30.35 -15.34
CA GLY A 18 -8.24 29.45 -14.41
C GLY A 18 -8.23 30.01 -12.99
N GLY A 19 -9.04 29.43 -12.10
CA GLY A 19 -9.04 29.80 -10.68
C GLY A 19 -9.52 28.64 -9.82
N PHE A 20 -8.83 28.43 -8.70
CA PHE A 20 -9.23 27.50 -7.65
C PHE A 20 -9.27 28.24 -6.31
N SER A 21 -10.21 27.88 -5.44
CA SER A 21 -10.25 28.40 -4.07
C SER A 21 -9.82 27.30 -3.10
N ASN A 22 -8.69 27.49 -2.43
CA ASN A 22 -8.32 26.69 -1.27
C ASN A 22 -8.63 27.49 0.01
N PRO A 23 -9.66 27.13 0.80
CA PRO A 23 -10.02 27.89 2.00
C PRO A 23 -8.94 27.75 3.08
N LEU A 24 -8.42 28.86 3.58
CA LEU A 24 -7.47 28.85 4.70
C LEU A 24 -8.15 28.34 5.97
N VAL A 25 -7.41 27.69 6.87
CA VAL A 25 -7.97 27.16 8.14
C VAL A 25 -8.64 28.25 8.99
N GLY A 26 -8.18 29.50 8.87
CA GLY A 26 -8.77 30.66 9.55
C GLY A 26 -10.06 31.24 8.92
N GLU A 27 -10.45 30.77 7.73
CA GLU A 27 -11.60 31.27 6.97
C GLU A 27 -12.83 30.34 7.04
N ILE A 28 -12.68 29.16 7.67
CA ILE A 28 -13.76 28.21 7.92
C ILE A 28 -14.55 28.67 9.14
N HIS A 29 -15.66 29.35 8.90
CA HIS A 29 -16.64 29.67 9.94
C HIS A 29 -17.67 28.54 9.99
N ASP A 30 -17.64 27.75 11.08
CA ASP A 30 -18.52 26.61 11.37
C ASP A 30 -18.13 25.30 10.64
N PRO A 31 -17.05 24.60 11.06
CA PRO A 31 -16.70 23.31 10.49
C PRO A 31 -17.77 22.27 10.82
N ASP A 32 -18.29 21.59 9.80
CA ASP A 32 -19.23 20.48 9.95
C ASP A 32 -18.62 19.43 10.91
N PRO A 33 -19.33 19.00 11.97
CA PRO A 33 -18.80 18.09 12.99
C PRO A 33 -18.42 16.69 12.46
N SER A 34 -18.76 16.36 11.21
CA SER A 34 -18.26 15.17 10.50
C SER A 34 -16.81 15.30 10.01
N TRP A 35 -16.26 16.52 9.99
CA TRP A 35 -14.87 16.81 9.63
C TRP A 35 -13.98 16.55 10.85
N SER A 36 -13.72 15.26 11.08
CA SER A 36 -12.81 14.82 12.15
C SER A 36 -11.43 15.49 12.06
N THR A 37 -10.65 15.44 13.14
CA THR A 37 -9.29 15.99 13.28
C THR A 37 -8.33 15.63 12.12
N ILE A 38 -8.62 14.54 11.40
CA ILE A 38 -7.94 14.08 10.19
C ILE A 38 -8.06 15.11 9.04
N ALA A 39 -9.25 15.71 8.85
CA ALA A 39 -9.48 16.72 7.81
C ALA A 39 -8.73 18.04 8.10
N THR A 40 -8.65 18.46 9.38
CA THR A 40 -7.88 19.67 9.74
C THR A 40 -6.36 19.49 9.64
N GLY A 41 -5.86 18.27 9.85
CA GLY A 41 -4.44 17.94 9.64
C GLY A 41 -4.05 17.97 8.16
N ASP A 42 -4.93 17.44 7.31
CA ASP A 42 -4.81 17.50 5.85
C ASP A 42 -4.85 18.95 5.34
N LEU A 43 -5.80 19.77 5.81
CA LEU A 43 -5.91 21.19 5.45
C LEU A 43 -4.68 22.02 5.86
N ARG A 44 -4.09 21.81 7.04
CA ARG A 44 -2.85 22.49 7.44
C ARG A 44 -1.65 22.06 6.58
N THR A 45 -1.63 20.80 6.17
CA THR A 45 -0.61 20.25 5.28
C THR A 45 -0.73 20.84 3.88
N GLN A 46 -1.96 20.94 3.36
CA GLN A 46 -2.28 21.61 2.10
C GLN A 46 -1.95 23.11 2.14
N GLU A 47 -2.28 23.81 3.23
CA GLU A 47 -1.96 25.24 3.42
C GLU A 47 -0.43 25.46 3.45
N THR A 48 0.32 24.55 4.09
CA THR A 48 1.78 24.62 4.14
C THR A 48 2.39 24.39 2.75
N ARG A 49 1.95 23.34 2.05
CA ARG A 49 2.37 23.05 0.66
C ARG A 49 2.04 24.21 -0.27
N TRP A 50 0.88 24.85 -0.10
CA TRP A 50 0.47 26.01 -0.89
C TRP A 50 1.38 27.22 -0.66
N ARG A 51 1.75 27.51 0.58
CA ARG A 51 2.73 28.56 0.89
C ARG A 51 4.11 28.26 0.30
N GLU A 52 4.54 27.01 0.34
CA GLU A 52 5.81 26.58 -0.26
C GLU A 52 5.79 26.72 -1.79
N LEU A 53 4.69 26.35 -2.44
CA LEU A 53 4.49 26.56 -3.88
C LEU A 53 4.58 28.06 -4.25
N LEU A 54 3.86 28.92 -3.53
CA LEU A 54 3.90 30.37 -3.75
C LEU A 54 5.29 30.96 -3.49
N SER A 55 5.97 30.51 -2.44
CA SER A 55 7.34 30.91 -2.13
C SER A 55 8.32 30.47 -3.22
N ALA A 56 8.17 29.26 -3.77
CA ALA A 56 9.01 28.78 -4.85
C ALA A 56 8.78 29.56 -6.14
N ARG A 57 7.50 29.85 -6.48
CA ARG A 57 7.12 30.65 -7.66
C ARG A 57 7.61 32.10 -7.60
N THR A 58 7.83 32.64 -6.41
CA THR A 58 8.39 33.99 -6.20
C THR A 58 9.91 34.00 -6.04
N THR A 59 10.56 32.84 -6.10
CA THR A 59 12.01 32.73 -5.99
C THR A 59 12.67 33.24 -7.29
N PRO A 60 13.70 34.11 -7.20
CA PRO A 60 14.41 34.58 -8.38
C PRO A 60 15.06 33.42 -9.16
N TRP A 61 14.91 33.46 -10.49
CA TRP A 61 15.56 32.52 -11.40
C TRP A 61 17.07 32.78 -11.43
N ARG A 62 17.85 31.71 -11.34
CA ARG A 62 19.31 31.76 -11.42
C ARG A 62 19.79 31.98 -12.84
N ASP A 63 21.00 32.48 -12.99
CA ASP A 63 21.63 32.61 -14.29
C ASP A 63 22.09 31.25 -14.82
N SER A 64 21.90 31.04 -16.12
CA SER A 64 22.43 29.88 -16.81
C SER A 64 23.95 29.97 -16.92
N SER A 65 24.62 28.83 -17.04
CA SER A 65 26.07 28.75 -17.35
C SER A 65 26.45 29.33 -18.73
N ALA A 66 25.46 29.66 -19.56
CA ALA A 66 25.62 30.25 -20.89
C ALA A 66 26.10 31.70 -20.81
N SER A 67 27.00 32.12 -21.71
CA SER A 67 27.35 33.54 -21.85
C SER A 67 26.16 34.38 -22.34
N ASP A 68 26.22 35.71 -22.20
CA ASP A 68 25.13 36.62 -22.60
C ASP A 68 24.75 36.56 -24.09
N THR A 69 25.58 35.95 -24.93
CA THR A 69 25.35 35.81 -26.38
C THR A 69 24.97 34.40 -26.81
N ASP A 70 25.06 33.41 -25.91
CA ASP A 70 24.88 32.01 -26.29
C ASP A 70 23.40 31.64 -26.50
N PRO A 71 23.11 30.72 -27.45
CA PRO A 71 21.80 30.10 -27.58
C PRO A 71 21.44 29.33 -26.31
N VAL A 72 20.17 29.34 -25.95
CA VAL A 72 19.64 28.71 -24.74
C VAL A 72 18.74 27.55 -25.14
N HIS A 73 19.09 26.36 -24.64
CA HIS A 73 18.30 25.14 -24.73
C HIS A 73 17.83 24.78 -23.33
N ALA A 74 16.51 24.79 -23.13
CA ALA A 74 15.90 24.53 -21.84
C ALA A 74 15.23 23.15 -21.80
N SER A 75 15.15 22.54 -20.63
CA SER A 75 14.36 21.33 -20.38
C SER A 75 13.61 21.43 -19.06
N LEU A 76 12.41 20.86 -19.01
CA LEU A 76 11.61 20.73 -17.80
C LEU A 76 11.64 19.28 -17.33
N GLN A 77 12.09 19.08 -16.09
CA GLN A 77 12.28 17.79 -15.46
C GLN A 77 11.43 17.68 -14.19
N VAL A 78 11.11 16.45 -13.80
CA VAL A 78 10.57 16.15 -12.48
C VAL A 78 11.71 15.63 -11.61
N ARG A 79 11.91 16.22 -10.43
CA ARG A 79 12.87 15.74 -9.42
C ARG A 79 12.16 15.54 -8.09
N THR A 80 12.35 14.40 -7.47
CA THR A 80 11.74 14.08 -6.16
C THR A 80 12.81 14.08 -5.08
N ASP A 81 12.57 14.81 -3.99
CA ASP A 81 13.41 14.80 -2.80
C ASP A 81 12.56 14.61 -1.53
N SER A 82 13.21 14.61 -0.36
CA SER A 82 12.54 14.41 0.94
C SER A 82 11.50 15.48 1.28
N ARG A 83 11.44 16.59 0.53
CA ARG A 83 10.48 17.69 0.70
C ARG A 83 9.36 17.67 -0.34
N GLY A 84 9.43 16.78 -1.34
CA GLY A 84 8.36 16.57 -2.30
C GLY A 84 8.84 16.40 -3.74
N THR A 85 7.88 16.41 -4.66
CA THR A 85 8.11 16.38 -6.10
C THR A 85 8.26 17.81 -6.61
N TRP A 86 9.26 18.07 -7.45
CA TRP A 86 9.61 19.39 -7.95
C TRP A 86 9.63 19.40 -9.48
N LEU A 87 9.12 20.49 -10.05
CA LEU A 87 9.33 20.85 -11.44
C LEU A 87 10.61 21.68 -11.54
N VAL A 88 11.54 21.24 -12.37
CA VAL A 88 12.89 21.81 -12.45
C VAL A 88 13.18 22.21 -13.88
N ILE A 89 13.61 23.46 -14.07
CA ILE A 89 14.08 23.96 -15.35
C ILE A 89 15.60 23.97 -15.36
N ASP A 90 16.16 23.20 -16.28
CA ASP A 90 17.57 23.27 -16.64
C ASP A 90 17.73 24.05 -17.94
N ALA A 91 18.68 24.99 -17.98
CA ALA A 91 19.11 25.67 -19.20
C ALA A 91 20.60 25.40 -19.44
N ASN A 92 20.94 24.91 -20.63
CA ASN A 92 22.31 24.55 -21.02
C ASN A 92 23.06 23.69 -19.96
N GLY A 93 22.33 22.74 -19.37
CA GLY A 93 22.87 21.82 -18.36
C GLY A 93 22.99 22.37 -16.94
N SER A 94 22.42 23.55 -16.65
CA SER A 94 22.38 24.12 -15.30
C SER A 94 20.96 24.36 -14.83
N GLU A 95 20.66 23.96 -13.59
CA GLU A 95 19.37 24.26 -12.94
C GLU A 95 19.23 25.76 -12.72
N ILE A 96 18.29 26.37 -13.44
CA ILE A 96 18.01 27.81 -13.35
C ILE A 96 16.77 28.11 -12.52
N PHE A 97 15.87 27.16 -12.36
CA PHE A 97 14.65 27.34 -11.59
C PHE A 97 14.07 26.01 -11.12
N ARG A 98 13.38 26.03 -9.97
CA ARG A 98 12.54 24.93 -9.52
C ARG A 98 11.34 25.41 -8.73
N GLU A 99 10.25 24.67 -8.82
CA GLU A 99 9.03 24.89 -8.03
C GLU A 99 8.44 23.55 -7.58
N LEU A 100 7.64 23.58 -6.51
CA LEU A 100 6.95 22.39 -6.03
C LEU A 100 5.92 21.95 -7.09
N ALA A 101 5.85 20.66 -7.37
CA ALA A 101 4.89 20.09 -8.29
C ALA A 101 3.54 19.98 -7.56
N ALA A 102 2.54 20.74 -8.02
CA ALA A 102 1.19 20.72 -7.45
C ALA A 102 0.26 19.85 -8.30
N GLU A 103 -0.37 18.83 -7.71
CA GLU A 103 -1.26 17.88 -8.40
C GLU A 103 -2.42 18.56 -9.15
N ASP A 104 -2.83 19.75 -8.71
CA ASP A 104 -3.87 20.56 -9.33
C ASP A 104 -3.34 21.63 -10.32
N ASP A 105 -2.03 21.69 -10.60
CA ASP A 105 -1.45 22.63 -11.57
C ASP A 105 -1.82 22.20 -13.00
N ILE A 106 -2.75 22.94 -13.61
CA ILE A 106 -3.39 22.54 -14.86
C ILE A 106 -2.47 22.76 -16.07
N GLU A 107 -1.52 23.72 -16.00
CA GLU A 107 -0.66 24.11 -17.15
C GLU A 107 0.76 24.63 -16.79
N PRO A 108 1.61 23.83 -16.10
CA PRO A 108 2.92 24.32 -15.68
C PRO A 108 3.90 24.54 -16.85
N ALA A 109 3.90 23.67 -17.87
CA ALA A 109 4.81 23.81 -19.02
C ALA A 109 4.58 25.09 -19.85
N PRO A 110 3.34 25.45 -20.24
CA PRO A 110 3.03 26.74 -20.87
C PRO A 110 3.53 27.95 -20.06
N ARG A 111 3.30 27.94 -18.75
CA ARG A 111 3.70 29.02 -17.85
C ARG A 111 5.22 29.17 -17.79
N LEU A 112 5.93 28.08 -17.56
CA LEU A 112 7.40 28.09 -17.45
C LEU A 112 8.06 28.49 -18.76
N LEU A 113 7.50 28.07 -19.90
CA LEU A 113 7.97 28.49 -21.21
C LEU A 113 7.76 29.99 -21.46
N ALA A 114 6.63 30.57 -21.02
CA ALA A 114 6.41 32.01 -21.12
C ALA A 114 7.48 32.82 -20.35
N TYR A 115 7.89 32.34 -19.17
CA TYR A 115 9.01 32.94 -18.41
C TYR A 115 10.33 32.82 -19.15
N LEU A 116 10.62 31.67 -19.75
CA LEU A 116 11.83 31.46 -20.55
C LEU A 116 11.86 32.40 -21.76
N HIS A 117 10.73 32.59 -22.45
CA HIS A 117 10.60 33.55 -23.54
C HIS A 117 10.84 34.98 -23.07
N ALA A 118 10.24 35.39 -21.95
CA ALA A 118 10.45 36.74 -21.40
C ALA A 118 11.90 36.98 -20.98
N ARG A 119 12.58 35.94 -20.47
CA ARG A 119 13.97 36.04 -19.99
C ARG A 119 15.00 36.03 -21.12
N TYR A 120 14.84 35.13 -22.10
CA TYR A 120 15.87 34.86 -23.11
C TYR A 120 15.52 35.38 -24.51
N GLY A 121 14.26 35.71 -24.77
CA GLY A 121 13.80 36.22 -26.07
C GLY A 121 14.22 35.31 -27.22
N ASP A 122 14.79 35.89 -28.28
CA ASP A 122 15.27 35.18 -29.47
C ASP A 122 16.43 34.20 -29.21
N ARG A 123 17.05 34.29 -28.01
CA ARG A 123 18.12 33.35 -27.61
C ARG A 123 17.56 32.00 -27.19
N LEU A 124 16.30 31.92 -26.78
CA LEU A 124 15.66 30.64 -26.47
C LEU A 124 15.45 29.87 -27.78
N ARG A 125 16.28 28.86 -27.99
CA ARG A 125 16.24 28.04 -29.20
C ARG A 125 15.28 26.88 -29.03
N SER A 126 15.32 26.20 -27.90
CA SER A 126 14.54 24.99 -27.68
C SER A 126 14.05 24.85 -26.24
N PHE A 127 12.96 24.09 -26.06
CA PHE A 127 12.41 23.72 -24.77
C PHE A 127 11.96 22.26 -24.83
N ASP A 128 12.46 21.42 -23.92
CA ASP A 128 12.07 20.02 -23.80
C ASP A 128 11.16 19.80 -22.57
N PRO A 129 9.83 19.79 -22.74
CA PRO A 129 8.90 19.52 -21.64
C PRO A 129 8.72 18.04 -21.34
N TRP A 130 9.23 17.15 -22.20
CA TRP A 130 8.83 15.75 -22.21
C TRP A 130 9.46 14.93 -21.08
N ARG A 131 10.56 15.41 -20.49
CA ARG A 131 11.13 14.84 -19.26
C ARG A 131 10.24 15.02 -18.02
N ALA A 132 9.17 15.81 -18.13
CA ALA A 132 8.13 15.95 -17.11
C ALA A 132 6.76 15.47 -17.59
N PHE A 133 6.70 14.68 -18.69
CA PHE A 133 5.45 14.33 -19.36
C PHE A 133 4.40 13.71 -18.44
N ASP A 134 4.78 12.77 -17.57
CA ASP A 134 3.82 12.09 -16.69
C ASP A 134 3.13 13.05 -15.70
N PHE A 135 3.82 14.13 -15.29
CA PHE A 135 3.22 15.19 -14.48
C PHE A 135 2.37 16.16 -15.32
N LEU A 136 2.81 16.47 -16.55
CA LEU A 136 2.10 17.37 -17.46
C LEU A 136 0.85 16.74 -18.11
N ALA A 137 0.78 15.41 -18.14
CA ALA A 137 -0.24 14.65 -18.86
C ALA A 137 -1.41 14.20 -17.99
N GLY A 138 -1.49 14.63 -16.72
CA GLY A 138 -2.58 14.29 -15.80
C GLY A 138 -3.94 14.33 -16.52
N ASP A 139 -4.51 13.16 -16.79
CA ASP A 139 -5.72 12.77 -17.53
C ASP A 139 -6.29 13.68 -18.66
N SER A 140 -5.57 14.70 -19.14
CA SER A 140 -6.12 15.77 -19.99
C SER A 140 -5.46 15.78 -21.37
N LEU A 141 -6.18 15.23 -22.36
CA LEU A 141 -5.86 15.32 -23.80
C LEU A 141 -5.62 16.77 -24.30
N SER A 142 -6.07 17.78 -23.56
CA SER A 142 -5.94 19.20 -23.94
C SER A 142 -4.57 19.82 -23.63
N ALA A 143 -3.81 19.24 -22.69
CA ALA A 143 -2.48 19.71 -22.32
C ALA A 143 -1.47 19.45 -23.44
N THR A 144 -1.49 18.24 -24.02
CA THR A 144 -0.58 17.81 -25.09
C THR A 144 -0.70 18.68 -26.35
N ALA A 145 -1.93 19.00 -26.79
CA ALA A 145 -2.14 19.83 -27.98
C ALA A 145 -1.59 21.27 -27.81
N ARG A 146 -1.70 21.84 -26.60
CA ARG A 146 -1.18 23.17 -26.28
C ARG A 146 0.33 23.17 -26.14
N ILE A 147 0.92 22.15 -25.50
CA ILE A 147 2.38 21.96 -25.43
C ILE A 147 2.95 21.89 -26.85
N MET A 148 2.31 21.14 -27.76
CA MET A 148 2.74 21.06 -29.16
C MET A 148 2.63 22.40 -29.89
N ALA A 149 1.57 23.18 -29.67
CA ALA A 149 1.44 24.52 -30.23
C ALA A 149 2.51 25.50 -29.73
N LEU A 150 2.93 25.35 -28.47
CA LEU A 150 3.99 26.14 -27.86
C LEU A 150 5.37 25.78 -28.41
N LEU A 151 5.67 24.50 -28.61
CA LEU A 151 6.95 24.10 -29.24
C LEU A 151 7.08 24.62 -30.68
N GLN A 152 5.96 24.92 -31.35
CA GLN A 152 5.96 25.54 -32.68
C GLN A 152 6.41 27.00 -32.68
N THR A 153 6.42 27.69 -31.53
CA THR A 153 6.90 29.09 -31.43
C THR A 153 8.42 29.18 -31.32
N LEU A 154 9.11 28.06 -31.11
CA LEU A 154 10.56 28.01 -30.90
C LEU A 154 11.33 27.73 -32.21
N PRO A 155 12.51 28.37 -32.41
CA PRO A 155 13.34 28.16 -33.59
C PRO A 155 13.77 26.70 -33.77
N GLU A 156 14.06 26.03 -32.65
CA GLU A 156 14.39 24.62 -32.60
C GLU A 156 13.27 23.90 -31.86
N ARG A 157 12.44 23.24 -32.67
CA ARG A 157 11.20 22.57 -32.25
C ARG A 157 11.43 21.45 -31.23
N ASP A 158 12.66 20.97 -31.16
CA ASP A 158 13.09 19.81 -30.41
C ASP A 158 14.31 20.20 -29.57
N GLY A 159 14.17 20.22 -28.25
CA GLY A 159 15.17 20.48 -27.20
C GLY A 159 16.66 20.27 -27.49
N ALA A 160 17.04 19.35 -28.38
CA ALA A 160 18.41 19.05 -28.79
C ALA A 160 18.47 18.62 -30.26
N ALA A 161 18.97 19.47 -31.14
CA ALA A 161 19.16 19.15 -32.56
C ALA A 161 20.36 18.21 -32.85
N ALA A 162 21.14 17.80 -31.84
CA ALA A 162 22.34 16.99 -32.06
C ALA A 162 22.10 15.46 -32.07
N ASP A 163 21.14 14.94 -31.29
CA ASP A 163 21.05 13.47 -31.06
C ASP A 163 19.89 12.76 -31.78
N ARG A 164 18.93 13.49 -32.37
CA ARG A 164 17.71 12.86 -32.93
C ARG A 164 17.85 12.21 -34.31
N ARG A 165 18.99 12.28 -35.00
CA ARG A 165 19.11 11.56 -36.30
C ARG A 165 19.08 10.03 -36.13
N SER A 166 19.13 9.49 -34.91
CA SER A 166 19.03 8.04 -34.64
C SER A 166 17.76 7.57 -33.91
N LEU A 167 16.90 8.46 -33.37
CA LEU A 167 15.89 8.06 -32.36
C LEU A 167 14.40 8.13 -32.77
N GLY A 168 14.05 8.78 -33.90
CA GLY A 168 12.72 8.69 -34.53
C GLY A 168 11.59 9.51 -33.88
N ASP A 169 10.49 9.71 -34.62
CA ASP A 169 9.31 10.45 -34.17
C ASP A 169 8.58 9.76 -33.00
N PRO A 170 7.89 10.51 -32.11
CA PRO A 170 7.08 9.92 -31.04
C PRO A 170 5.98 9.03 -31.61
N PRO A 171 5.68 7.91 -30.95
CA PRO A 171 4.65 6.98 -31.39
C PRO A 171 3.27 7.67 -31.39
N PRO A 172 2.40 7.36 -32.37
CA PRO A 172 1.07 7.96 -32.45
C PRO A 172 0.22 7.58 -31.22
N PRO A 173 -0.83 8.35 -30.89
CA PRO A 173 -1.63 8.12 -29.67
C PRO A 173 -2.26 6.72 -29.56
N ASN A 174 -2.46 6.04 -30.69
CA ASN A 174 -3.02 4.70 -30.79
C ASN A 174 -1.95 3.58 -30.78
N ALA A 175 -0.68 3.91 -30.58
CA ALA A 175 0.38 2.92 -30.46
C ALA A 175 0.17 2.04 -29.22
N SER A 176 0.66 0.81 -29.29
CA SER A 176 0.57 -0.12 -28.17
C SER A 176 1.28 0.43 -26.92
N PRO A 177 0.85 0.05 -25.70
CA PRO A 177 1.57 0.41 -24.48
C PRO A 177 3.07 0.06 -24.55
N MET A 178 3.41 -1.11 -25.10
CA MET A 178 4.79 -1.55 -25.27
C MET A 178 5.60 -0.63 -26.20
N THR A 179 5.03 -0.24 -27.33
CA THR A 179 5.70 0.68 -28.28
C THR A 179 5.96 2.04 -27.65
N ARG A 180 5.05 2.54 -26.81
CA ARG A 180 5.25 3.78 -26.05
C ARG A 180 6.32 3.63 -24.98
N LEU A 181 6.34 2.49 -24.29
CA LEU A 181 7.33 2.16 -23.27
C LEU A 181 8.75 2.09 -23.87
N GLU A 182 8.92 1.35 -24.97
CA GLU A 182 10.19 1.24 -25.70
C GLU A 182 10.68 2.59 -26.21
N TRP A 183 9.77 3.43 -26.71
CA TRP A 183 10.12 4.76 -27.16
C TRP A 183 10.59 5.63 -25.99
N ARG A 184 9.86 5.67 -24.89
CA ARG A 184 10.24 6.41 -23.67
C ARG A 184 11.61 5.95 -23.15
N ALA A 185 11.83 4.64 -23.04
CA ALA A 185 13.10 4.08 -22.58
C ALA A 185 14.28 4.55 -23.46
N LYS A 186 14.13 4.50 -24.79
CA LYS A 186 15.15 5.02 -25.74
C LYS A 186 15.40 6.53 -25.64
N HIS A 187 14.52 7.27 -24.97
CA HIS A 187 14.60 8.72 -24.82
C HIS A 187 15.02 9.16 -23.40
N GLY A 188 15.65 8.26 -22.63
CA GLY A 188 16.25 8.61 -21.35
C GLY A 188 15.29 8.56 -20.16
N ASP A 189 14.10 8.00 -20.34
CA ASP A 189 13.13 7.82 -19.26
C ASP A 189 13.51 6.59 -18.42
N SER A 190 14.07 6.82 -17.24
CA SER A 190 14.60 5.77 -16.38
C SER A 190 13.51 4.84 -15.82
N ASP A 191 12.27 5.33 -15.64
CA ASP A 191 11.14 4.48 -15.23
C ASP A 191 10.70 3.58 -16.38
N ALA A 192 10.64 4.12 -17.60
CA ALA A 192 10.33 3.32 -18.78
C ALA A 192 11.41 2.26 -19.05
N MET A 193 12.68 2.60 -18.85
CA MET A 193 13.80 1.65 -18.88
C MET A 193 13.63 0.55 -17.82
N TYR A 194 13.26 0.91 -16.58
CA TYR A 194 12.99 -0.05 -15.51
C TYR A 194 11.86 -1.03 -15.85
N TRP A 195 10.70 -0.51 -16.27
CA TRP A 195 9.55 -1.33 -16.63
C TRP A 195 9.82 -2.21 -17.85
N LEU A 196 10.53 -1.68 -18.85
CA LEU A 196 10.95 -2.46 -20.02
C LEU A 196 11.93 -3.56 -19.64
N GLY A 197 12.89 -3.27 -18.75
CA GLY A 197 13.81 -4.25 -18.20
C GLY A 197 13.08 -5.38 -17.47
N THR A 198 12.10 -5.03 -16.64
CA THR A 198 11.28 -5.99 -15.89
C THR A 198 10.45 -6.90 -16.81
N GLU A 199 9.82 -6.33 -17.84
CA GLU A 199 9.05 -7.10 -18.82
C GLU A 199 9.93 -8.06 -19.64
N LEU A 200 11.14 -7.63 -19.99
CA LEU A 200 12.05 -8.44 -20.80
C LEU A 200 12.77 -9.51 -19.99
N GLN A 201 12.70 -9.49 -18.66
CA GLN A 201 13.53 -10.34 -17.78
C GLN A 201 13.43 -11.84 -18.10
N GLU A 202 12.23 -12.35 -18.39
CA GLU A 202 12.03 -13.76 -18.72
C GLU A 202 12.38 -14.10 -20.18
N ARG A 203 12.25 -13.13 -21.09
CA ARG A 203 12.35 -13.34 -22.54
C ARG A 203 13.74 -13.08 -23.09
N ASP A 204 14.40 -12.05 -22.57
CA ASP A 204 15.73 -11.58 -22.96
C ASP A 204 16.42 -10.94 -21.74
N PRO A 205 16.99 -11.76 -20.83
CA PRO A 205 17.59 -11.28 -19.59
C PRO A 205 18.82 -10.38 -19.81
N ASP A 206 19.53 -10.53 -20.94
CA ASP A 206 20.69 -9.69 -21.24
C ASP A 206 20.28 -8.28 -21.65
N THR A 207 19.24 -8.15 -22.48
CA THR A 207 18.68 -6.83 -22.82
C THR A 207 17.96 -6.21 -21.63
N ALA A 208 17.26 -7.02 -20.83
CA ALA A 208 16.65 -6.57 -19.59
C ALA A 208 17.68 -5.95 -18.63
N ARG A 209 18.81 -6.65 -18.40
CA ARG A 209 19.90 -6.15 -17.56
C ARG A 209 20.42 -4.81 -18.05
N ARG A 210 20.66 -4.65 -19.36
CA ARG A 210 21.19 -3.39 -19.91
C ARG A 210 20.25 -2.21 -19.67
N TRP A 211 18.95 -2.40 -19.85
CA TRP A 211 17.98 -1.34 -19.54
C TRP A 211 17.93 -1.01 -18.06
N LEU A 212 18.04 -2.02 -17.18
CA LEU A 212 18.11 -1.81 -15.74
C LEU A 212 19.41 -1.08 -15.33
N GLU A 213 20.56 -1.42 -15.93
CA GLU A 213 21.83 -0.72 -15.72
C GLU A 213 21.75 0.75 -16.13
N GLU A 214 21.21 1.05 -17.32
CA GLU A 214 21.04 2.43 -17.79
C GLU A 214 20.06 3.22 -16.91
N ALA A 215 18.94 2.61 -16.49
CA ALA A 215 18.01 3.22 -15.55
C ALA A 215 18.67 3.50 -14.19
N ALA A 216 19.49 2.58 -13.70
CA ALA A 216 20.19 2.73 -12.44
C ALA A 216 21.29 3.81 -12.51
N ASP A 217 22.00 3.93 -13.63
CA ASP A 217 22.97 5.01 -13.87
C ASP A 217 22.30 6.39 -13.90
N LEU A 218 21.04 6.46 -14.33
CA LEU A 218 20.17 7.64 -14.23
C LEU A 218 19.59 7.86 -12.82
N GLY A 219 19.96 7.04 -11.84
CA GLY A 219 19.55 7.19 -10.44
C GLY A 219 18.21 6.56 -10.10
N ASN A 220 17.68 5.63 -10.90
CA ASN A 220 16.41 4.97 -10.62
C ASN A 220 16.56 3.92 -9.50
N PRO A 221 15.93 4.11 -8.32
CA PRO A 221 16.08 3.20 -7.19
C PRO A 221 15.42 1.84 -7.44
N ASN A 222 14.32 1.79 -8.21
CA ASN A 222 13.66 0.53 -8.56
C ASN A 222 14.54 -0.33 -9.47
N ALA A 223 15.25 0.31 -10.41
CA ALA A 223 16.22 -0.38 -11.25
C ALA A 223 17.43 -0.89 -10.46
N MET A 224 17.97 -0.09 -9.53
CA MET A 224 19.03 -0.54 -8.61
C MET A 224 18.58 -1.75 -7.78
N PHE A 225 17.35 -1.71 -7.21
CA PHE A 225 16.78 -2.84 -6.48
C PHE A 225 16.59 -4.08 -7.36
N ALA A 226 16.13 -3.90 -8.59
CA ALA A 226 15.94 -4.98 -9.56
C ALA A 226 17.27 -5.62 -9.97
N LEU A 227 18.33 -4.84 -10.17
CA LEU A 227 19.68 -5.35 -10.41
C LEU A 227 20.20 -6.13 -9.20
N GLY A 228 20.01 -5.61 -7.99
CA GLY A 228 20.32 -6.33 -6.75
C GLY A 228 19.64 -7.71 -6.71
N SER A 229 18.35 -7.75 -7.04
CA SER A 229 17.59 -9.00 -7.12
C SER A 229 18.05 -9.92 -8.25
N PHE A 230 18.45 -9.36 -9.40
CA PHE A 230 18.95 -10.10 -10.55
C PHE A 230 20.25 -10.87 -10.24
N TYR A 231 21.16 -10.24 -9.50
CA TYR A 231 22.45 -10.85 -9.14
C TYR A 231 22.40 -11.77 -7.92
N ARG A 232 21.30 -11.77 -7.15
CA ARG A 232 21.17 -12.48 -5.87
C ARG A 232 21.64 -13.93 -5.86
N PHE A 233 21.50 -14.65 -6.96
CA PHE A 233 21.86 -16.08 -7.04
C PHE A 233 23.10 -16.37 -7.89
N SER A 234 23.68 -15.36 -8.54
CA SER A 234 24.81 -15.50 -9.47
C SER A 234 26.06 -14.80 -8.97
N ASP A 235 25.91 -13.64 -8.34
CA ASP A 235 26.99 -12.79 -7.84
C ASP A 235 26.51 -12.02 -6.60
N LEU A 236 26.88 -12.52 -5.41
CA LEU A 236 26.44 -11.94 -4.14
C LEU A 236 27.06 -10.57 -3.88
N ASP A 237 28.28 -10.32 -4.38
CA ASP A 237 28.96 -9.04 -4.21
C ASP A 237 28.29 -7.97 -5.09
N ALA A 238 28.03 -8.28 -6.37
CA ALA A 238 27.29 -7.38 -7.25
C ALA A 238 25.86 -7.14 -6.75
N SER A 239 25.19 -8.18 -6.24
CA SER A 239 23.88 -8.06 -5.58
C SER A 239 23.95 -7.08 -4.40
N ARG A 240 24.94 -7.23 -3.53
CA ARG A 240 25.14 -6.35 -2.38
C ARG A 240 25.33 -4.90 -2.82
N ASP A 241 26.25 -4.65 -3.77
CA ASP A 241 26.57 -3.30 -4.23
C ASP A 241 25.33 -2.56 -4.77
N TRP A 242 24.50 -3.24 -5.55
CA TRP A 242 23.27 -2.65 -6.09
C TRP A 242 22.21 -2.41 -5.03
N LEU A 243 22.05 -3.33 -4.07
CA LEU A 243 21.13 -3.14 -2.96
C LEU A 243 21.59 -2.02 -2.02
N GLU A 244 22.90 -1.85 -1.77
CA GLU A 244 23.45 -0.74 -0.98
C GLU A 244 23.16 0.62 -1.66
N LYS A 245 23.29 0.69 -3.00
CA LYS A 245 22.89 1.89 -3.76
C LYS A 245 21.38 2.17 -3.63
N ALA A 246 20.54 1.16 -3.84
CA ALA A 246 19.08 1.32 -3.69
C ALA A 246 18.68 1.75 -2.26
N ALA A 247 19.30 1.15 -1.24
CA ALA A 247 19.10 1.50 0.16
C ALA A 247 19.56 2.93 0.48
N ALA A 248 20.65 3.41 -0.13
CA ALA A 248 21.10 4.80 0.01
C ALA A 248 20.08 5.81 -0.56
N HIS A 249 19.28 5.39 -1.55
CA HIS A 249 18.14 6.14 -2.07
C HIS A 249 16.86 5.97 -1.24
N GLY A 250 16.92 5.22 -0.13
CA GLY A 250 15.82 5.07 0.83
C GLY A 250 14.84 3.94 0.50
N ASP A 251 15.21 3.01 -0.40
CA ASP A 251 14.34 1.89 -0.76
C ASP A 251 14.23 0.86 0.38
N PRO A 252 13.03 0.67 0.97
CA PRO A 252 12.84 -0.26 2.08
C PRO A 252 13.04 -1.73 1.68
N GLY A 253 12.67 -2.11 0.45
CA GLY A 253 12.85 -3.48 -0.04
C GLY A 253 14.32 -3.85 -0.17
N ALA A 254 15.16 -2.92 -0.61
CA ALA A 254 16.60 -3.06 -0.70
C ALA A 254 17.24 -3.23 0.67
N MET A 255 16.83 -2.41 1.65
CA MET A 255 17.26 -2.54 3.04
C MET A 255 16.90 -3.92 3.61
N SER A 256 15.67 -4.39 3.38
CA SER A 256 15.24 -5.74 3.79
C SER A 256 16.06 -6.85 3.13
N ASN A 257 16.34 -6.74 1.82
CA ASN A 257 17.15 -7.71 1.10
C ASN A 257 18.62 -7.70 1.54
N LEU A 258 19.19 -6.54 1.88
CA LEU A 258 20.52 -6.45 2.50
C LEU A 258 20.55 -7.15 3.86
N GLY A 259 19.51 -6.94 4.68
CA GLY A 259 19.34 -7.64 5.94
C GLY A 259 19.43 -9.15 5.77
N LEU A 260 18.69 -9.71 4.81
CA LEU A 260 18.72 -11.14 4.51
C LEU A 260 20.08 -11.61 3.96
N LEU A 261 20.72 -10.81 3.10
CA LEU A 261 22.01 -11.14 2.50
C LEU A 261 23.14 -11.21 3.55
N LEU A 262 23.08 -10.33 4.55
CA LEU A 262 24.10 -10.21 5.59
C LEU A 262 23.85 -11.14 6.79
N GLN A 263 22.69 -11.81 6.86
CA GLN A 263 22.25 -12.56 8.04
C GLN A 263 23.30 -13.56 8.58
N ASP A 264 24.01 -14.26 7.69
CA ASP A 264 25.00 -15.27 8.07
C ASP A 264 26.42 -14.70 8.22
N SER A 265 26.73 -13.59 7.53
CA SER A 265 28.08 -13.03 7.45
C SER A 265 28.32 -11.89 8.44
N ASP A 266 27.32 -11.04 8.64
CA ASP A 266 27.30 -9.93 9.59
C ASP A 266 25.89 -9.73 10.18
N PRO A 267 25.53 -10.49 11.23
CA PRO A 267 24.22 -10.42 11.86
C PRO A 267 23.88 -9.05 12.45
N GLN A 268 24.88 -8.26 12.84
CA GLN A 268 24.63 -6.92 13.39
C GLN A 268 24.24 -5.95 12.27
N ALA A 269 24.98 -5.95 11.16
CA ALA A 269 24.61 -5.15 10.01
C ALA A 269 23.25 -5.59 9.43
N ALA A 270 22.94 -6.89 9.47
CA ALA A 270 21.64 -7.41 9.07
C ALA A 270 20.49 -6.84 9.91
N ASP A 271 20.67 -6.80 11.24
CA ASP A 271 19.71 -6.21 12.17
C ASP A 271 19.54 -4.69 11.93
N ASP A 272 20.64 -3.98 11.70
CA ASP A 272 20.63 -2.53 11.45
C ASP A 272 19.85 -2.20 10.17
N TRP A 273 20.04 -2.99 9.11
CA TRP A 273 19.31 -2.82 7.85
C TRP A 273 17.82 -3.19 7.96
N ALA A 274 17.48 -4.26 8.67
CA ALA A 274 16.09 -4.62 8.92
C ALA A 274 15.38 -3.53 9.75
N GLU A 275 16.07 -2.92 10.71
CA GLU A 275 15.54 -1.78 11.46
C GLU A 275 15.33 -0.56 10.56
N ALA A 276 16.30 -0.22 9.71
CA ALA A 276 16.17 0.87 8.75
C ALA A 276 14.98 0.67 7.79
N ALA A 277 14.81 -0.55 7.26
CA ALA A 277 13.69 -0.91 6.39
C ALA A 277 12.34 -0.69 7.10
N ALA A 278 12.23 -1.19 8.32
CA ALA A 278 11.03 -1.06 9.15
C ALA A 278 10.72 0.42 9.45
N VAL A 279 11.73 1.24 9.76
CA VAL A 279 11.57 2.69 9.93
C VAL A 279 11.10 3.37 8.63
N LYS A 280 11.49 2.87 7.46
CA LYS A 280 11.05 3.40 6.17
C LYS A 280 9.69 2.87 5.69
N GLY A 281 9.04 2.03 6.48
CA GLY A 281 7.67 1.57 6.21
C GLY A 281 7.60 0.19 5.60
N ASP A 282 8.70 -0.58 5.59
CA ASP A 282 8.63 -2.00 5.29
C ASP A 282 7.83 -2.73 6.38
N THR A 283 6.64 -3.17 6.00
CA THR A 283 5.69 -3.85 6.88
C THR A 283 6.24 -5.20 7.36
N ASP A 284 6.90 -5.97 6.50
CA ASP A 284 7.44 -7.29 6.82
C ASP A 284 8.66 -7.16 7.74
N ALA A 285 9.55 -6.19 7.49
CA ALA A 285 10.68 -5.92 8.38
C ALA A 285 10.21 -5.49 9.77
N ALA A 286 9.18 -4.62 9.84
CA ALA A 286 8.59 -4.22 11.12
C ALA A 286 7.98 -5.42 11.86
N PHE A 287 7.27 -6.32 11.18
CA PHE A 287 6.74 -7.54 11.79
C PHE A 287 7.87 -8.45 12.31
N ASN A 288 8.88 -8.70 11.48
CA ASN A 288 10.01 -9.58 11.83
C ASN A 288 10.79 -9.04 13.03
N ARG A 289 10.98 -7.71 13.11
CA ARG A 289 11.61 -7.05 14.27
C ARG A 289 10.78 -7.24 15.54
N GLY A 290 9.47 -7.04 15.47
CA GLY A 290 8.56 -7.34 16.58
C GLY A 290 8.66 -8.80 17.04
N ALA A 291 8.66 -9.75 16.10
CA ALA A 291 8.76 -11.18 16.40
C ALA A 291 10.12 -11.58 17.01
N MET A 292 11.21 -10.94 16.58
CA MET A 292 12.54 -11.13 17.19
C MET A 292 12.56 -10.63 18.64
N LEU A 293 12.10 -9.40 18.87
CA LEU A 293 12.09 -8.80 20.21
C LEU A 293 11.22 -9.60 21.18
N THR A 294 10.11 -10.17 20.70
CA THR A 294 9.30 -11.12 21.49
C THR A 294 10.11 -12.36 21.88
N ARG A 295 10.87 -12.97 20.96
CA ARG A 295 11.75 -14.12 21.25
C ARG A 295 12.87 -13.79 22.23
N LEU A 296 13.34 -12.54 22.23
CA LEU A 296 14.31 -12.01 23.19
C LEU A 296 13.69 -11.60 24.53
N ASN A 297 12.39 -11.87 24.74
CA ASN A 297 11.64 -11.49 25.93
C ASN A 297 11.65 -9.96 26.20
N GLN A 298 11.53 -9.17 25.12
CA GLN A 298 11.44 -7.71 25.15
C GLN A 298 10.07 -7.23 24.61
N PRO A 299 8.95 -7.60 25.26
CA PRO A 299 7.61 -7.33 24.74
C PRO A 299 7.28 -5.83 24.63
N HIS A 300 7.82 -4.99 25.51
CA HIS A 300 7.60 -3.53 25.41
C HIS A 300 8.19 -2.93 24.13
N ALA A 301 9.38 -3.38 23.72
CA ALA A 301 9.99 -2.95 22.47
C ALA A 301 9.29 -3.57 21.26
N ALA A 302 8.92 -4.86 21.34
CA ALA A 302 8.21 -5.56 20.26
C ALA A 302 6.87 -4.88 19.89
N ARG A 303 6.15 -4.36 20.89
CA ARG A 303 4.85 -3.73 20.70
C ARG A 303 4.86 -2.60 19.68
N ALA A 304 5.82 -1.68 19.78
CA ALA A 304 5.91 -0.54 18.85
C ALA A 304 6.12 -0.99 17.40
N TRP A 305 6.89 -2.05 17.19
CA TRP A 305 7.13 -2.64 15.88
C TRP A 305 5.90 -3.34 15.32
N PHE A 306 5.18 -4.11 16.14
CA PHE A 306 3.92 -4.69 15.71
C PHE A 306 2.85 -3.63 15.43
N GLU A 307 2.79 -2.53 16.19
CA GLU A 307 1.88 -1.42 15.91
C GLU A 307 2.19 -0.79 14.54
N ARG A 308 3.46 -0.64 14.20
CA ARG A 308 3.91 -0.16 12.88
C ARG A 308 3.54 -1.12 11.76
N ALA A 309 3.81 -2.42 11.91
CA ALA A 309 3.45 -3.44 10.92
C ALA A 309 1.93 -3.56 10.74
N ALA A 310 1.16 -3.53 11.82
CA ALA A 310 -0.31 -3.55 11.76
C ALA A 310 -0.87 -2.29 11.09
N ALA A 311 -0.22 -1.12 11.26
CA ALA A 311 -0.54 0.10 10.52
C ALA A 311 -0.26 -0.04 9.02
N GLY A 312 0.82 -0.74 8.65
CA GLY A 312 1.18 -1.10 7.28
C GLY A 312 0.39 -2.25 6.66
N GLY A 313 -0.64 -2.76 7.35
CA GLY A 313 -1.55 -3.79 6.81
C GLY A 313 -1.23 -5.23 7.20
N ASP A 314 -0.26 -5.47 8.09
CA ASP A 314 0.06 -6.83 8.53
C ASP A 314 -0.97 -7.38 9.53
N GLY A 315 -1.72 -8.40 9.12
CA GLY A 315 -2.70 -9.07 9.98
C GLY A 315 -2.08 -9.90 11.11
N ARG A 316 -0.88 -10.45 10.92
CA ARG A 316 -0.14 -11.24 11.92
C ARG A 316 0.37 -10.32 13.04
N ALA A 317 0.78 -9.10 12.71
CA ALA A 317 1.16 -8.10 13.70
C ALA A 317 -0.03 -7.69 14.57
N ALA A 318 -1.19 -7.47 13.95
CA ALA A 318 -2.44 -7.21 14.69
C ALA A 318 -2.81 -8.39 15.60
N TYR A 319 -2.66 -9.63 15.12
CA TYR A 319 -2.83 -10.83 15.94
C TYR A 319 -1.90 -10.85 17.17
N ASN A 320 -0.60 -10.59 16.97
CA ASN A 320 0.38 -10.57 18.05
C ASN A 320 0.07 -9.46 19.07
N LEU A 321 -0.35 -8.28 18.64
CA LEU A 321 -0.81 -7.22 19.55
C LEU A 321 -2.01 -7.65 20.39
N GLY A 322 -2.94 -8.40 19.78
CA GLY A 322 -4.06 -9.01 20.49
C GLY A 322 -3.59 -9.97 21.58
N LEU A 323 -2.67 -10.88 21.26
CA LEU A 323 -2.08 -11.81 22.24
C LEU A 323 -1.37 -11.09 23.39
N MET A 324 -0.67 -10.00 23.11
CA MET A 324 0.07 -9.24 24.15
C MET A 324 -0.86 -8.58 25.18
N VAL A 325 -2.12 -8.33 24.84
CA VAL A 325 -3.07 -7.64 25.72
C VAL A 325 -4.25 -8.51 26.13
N VAL A 326 -4.37 -9.75 25.65
CA VAL A 326 -5.56 -10.60 25.88
C VAL A 326 -5.88 -10.84 27.36
N GLU A 327 -4.85 -10.98 28.21
CA GLU A 327 -5.05 -11.20 29.65
C GLU A 327 -5.31 -9.90 30.43
N SER A 328 -4.72 -8.78 29.99
CA SER A 328 -4.77 -7.50 30.73
C SER A 328 -5.90 -6.58 30.27
N ASP A 329 -6.24 -6.62 28.99
CA ASP A 329 -7.32 -5.86 28.36
C ASP A 329 -7.98 -6.67 27.22
N PRO A 330 -8.94 -7.55 27.56
CA PRO A 330 -9.67 -8.36 26.59
C PRO A 330 -10.43 -7.54 25.53
N SER A 331 -10.83 -6.30 25.85
CA SER A 331 -11.58 -5.43 24.93
C SER A 331 -10.66 -4.90 23.82
N SER A 332 -9.47 -4.43 24.20
CA SER A 332 -8.44 -4.06 23.23
C SER A 332 -7.97 -5.26 22.42
N ALA A 333 -7.81 -6.43 23.05
CA ALA A 333 -7.42 -7.66 22.36
C ALA A 333 -8.41 -8.03 21.25
N ARG A 334 -9.72 -7.99 21.56
CA ARG A 334 -10.77 -8.20 20.57
C ARG A 334 -10.64 -7.24 19.38
N THR A 335 -10.38 -5.96 19.64
CA THR A 335 -10.21 -4.95 18.58
C THR A 335 -9.04 -5.29 17.67
N TRP A 336 -7.93 -5.78 18.24
CA TRP A 336 -6.76 -6.23 17.49
C TRP A 336 -7.03 -7.51 16.69
N PHE A 337 -7.71 -8.49 17.27
CA PHE A 337 -8.12 -9.71 16.54
C PHE A 337 -9.11 -9.39 15.41
N GLU A 338 -10.07 -8.48 15.62
CA GLU A 338 -10.96 -7.99 14.56
C GLU A 338 -10.19 -7.31 13.42
N ARG A 339 -9.15 -6.52 13.74
CA ARG A 339 -8.27 -5.94 12.73
C ARG A 339 -7.50 -7.02 11.98
N GLY A 340 -6.84 -7.96 12.67
CA GLY A 340 -6.09 -9.04 12.05
C GLY A 340 -6.96 -9.93 11.15
N ALA A 341 -8.16 -10.26 11.60
CA ALA A 341 -9.13 -11.04 10.84
C ALA A 341 -9.62 -10.32 9.58
N ARG A 342 -9.82 -8.99 9.63
CA ARG A 342 -10.12 -8.19 8.42
C ARG A 342 -8.97 -8.14 7.42
N LEU A 343 -7.73 -8.18 7.91
CA LEU A 343 -6.51 -8.22 7.10
C LEU A 343 -6.15 -9.63 6.60
N GLY A 344 -6.99 -10.64 6.86
CA GLY A 344 -6.78 -11.99 6.33
C GLY A 344 -5.93 -12.91 7.21
N CYS A 345 -5.53 -12.50 8.42
CA CYS A 345 -4.79 -13.38 9.33
C CYS A 345 -5.72 -14.46 9.88
N VAL A 346 -5.38 -15.72 9.57
CA VAL A 346 -6.16 -16.91 9.89
C VAL A 346 -6.20 -17.14 11.39
N GLU A 347 -5.08 -16.96 12.07
CA GLU A 347 -4.94 -17.13 13.52
C GLU A 347 -5.80 -16.10 14.27
N ALA A 348 -5.88 -14.86 13.76
CA ALA A 348 -6.76 -13.83 14.30
C ALA A 348 -8.24 -14.17 14.09
N MET A 349 -8.61 -14.72 12.93
CA MET A 349 -9.99 -15.20 12.69
C MET A 349 -10.37 -16.30 13.67
N ALA A 350 -9.48 -17.29 13.88
CA ALA A 350 -9.71 -18.39 14.81
C ALA A 350 -9.87 -17.88 16.26
N HIS A 351 -8.97 -17.00 16.72
CA HIS A 351 -9.05 -16.41 18.07
C HIS A 351 -10.27 -15.53 18.27
N LEU A 352 -10.62 -14.70 17.28
CA LEU A 352 -11.84 -13.89 17.34
C LEU A 352 -13.07 -14.79 17.40
N GLY A 353 -13.09 -15.85 16.59
CA GLY A 353 -14.13 -16.87 16.61
C GLY A 353 -14.31 -17.48 18.00
N TYR A 354 -13.22 -17.90 18.63
CA TYR A 354 -13.20 -18.45 19.98
C TYR A 354 -13.75 -17.47 21.02
N LEU A 355 -13.28 -16.21 21.02
CA LEU A 355 -13.75 -15.18 21.97
C LEU A 355 -15.24 -14.89 21.84
N LEU A 356 -15.79 -14.99 20.62
CA LEU A 356 -17.19 -14.71 20.35
C LEU A 356 -18.12 -15.90 20.63
N MET A 357 -17.61 -17.09 20.99
CA MET A 357 -18.43 -18.29 21.14
C MET A 357 -19.54 -18.13 22.19
N GLU A 358 -19.27 -17.44 23.30
CA GLU A 358 -20.27 -17.20 24.35
C GLU A 358 -21.18 -16.00 24.04
N GLU A 359 -20.60 -14.90 23.55
CA GLU A 359 -21.33 -13.64 23.34
C GLU A 359 -22.21 -13.68 22.08
N SER A 360 -21.72 -14.30 21.01
CA SER A 360 -22.35 -14.25 19.69
C SER A 360 -22.01 -15.50 18.85
N PRO A 361 -22.60 -16.66 19.17
CA PRO A 361 -22.37 -17.93 18.46
C PRO A 361 -22.46 -17.82 16.93
N ALA A 362 -23.43 -17.07 16.41
CA ALA A 362 -23.59 -16.89 14.97
C ALA A 362 -22.45 -16.10 14.32
N LYS A 363 -21.87 -15.11 15.04
CA LYS A 363 -20.70 -14.37 14.56
C LYS A 363 -19.43 -15.19 14.72
N ALA A 364 -19.30 -15.92 15.83
CA ALA A 364 -18.21 -16.87 16.07
C ALA A 364 -18.12 -17.88 14.94
N MET A 365 -19.23 -18.53 14.59
CA MET A 365 -19.27 -19.52 13.51
C MET A 365 -18.74 -18.98 12.20
N LYS A 366 -19.15 -17.78 11.78
CA LYS A 366 -18.67 -17.16 10.53
C LYS A 366 -17.15 -16.96 10.50
N TRP A 367 -16.53 -16.59 11.62
CA TRP A 367 -15.09 -16.41 11.69
C TRP A 367 -14.34 -17.74 11.76
N LEU A 368 -14.87 -18.69 12.52
CA LEU A 368 -14.31 -20.04 12.64
C LEU A 368 -14.38 -20.79 11.30
N GLU A 369 -15.50 -20.71 10.56
CA GLU A 369 -15.64 -21.30 9.23
C GLU A 369 -14.60 -20.74 8.26
N ARG A 370 -14.41 -19.42 8.23
CA ARG A 370 -13.38 -18.79 7.39
C ARG A 370 -11.96 -19.24 7.72
N ALA A 371 -11.65 -19.39 9.02
CA ALA A 371 -10.36 -19.89 9.46
C ALA A 371 -10.18 -21.38 9.12
N ALA A 372 -11.22 -22.19 9.30
CA ALA A 372 -11.25 -23.61 8.95
C ALA A 372 -11.08 -23.83 7.44
N ASP A 373 -11.77 -23.05 6.60
CA ASP A 373 -11.63 -23.08 5.13
C ASP A 373 -10.21 -22.70 4.70
N ALA A 374 -9.52 -21.87 5.47
CA ALA A 374 -8.12 -21.53 5.29
C ALA A 374 -7.13 -22.58 5.87
N GLY A 375 -7.63 -23.67 6.45
CA GLY A 375 -6.84 -24.80 6.93
C GLY A 375 -6.53 -24.80 8.43
N ASP A 376 -7.09 -23.87 9.21
CA ASP A 376 -6.85 -23.80 10.65
C ASP A 376 -7.55 -24.95 11.40
N ARG A 377 -6.75 -25.78 12.06
CA ARG A 377 -7.24 -26.99 12.73
C ARG A 377 -8.01 -26.69 14.00
N ASP A 378 -7.57 -25.67 14.76
CA ASP A 378 -8.23 -25.28 16.00
C ASP A 378 -9.61 -24.68 15.70
N ALA A 379 -9.73 -23.93 14.61
CA ALA A 379 -10.99 -23.42 14.10
C ALA A 379 -11.93 -24.54 13.66
N MET A 380 -11.44 -25.59 12.96
CA MET A 380 -12.24 -26.76 12.62
C MET A 380 -12.81 -27.45 13.87
N VAL A 381 -11.97 -27.63 14.89
CA VAL A 381 -12.40 -28.20 16.18
C VAL A 381 -13.45 -27.30 16.84
N ASN A 382 -13.19 -25.99 16.89
CA ASN A 382 -14.11 -25.02 17.48
C ASN A 382 -15.45 -24.92 16.71
N CYS A 383 -15.46 -25.06 15.39
CA CYS A 383 -16.67 -25.20 14.58
C CYS A 383 -17.49 -26.42 15.02
N GLY A 384 -16.83 -27.57 15.21
CA GLY A 384 -17.48 -28.79 15.70
C GLY A 384 -18.10 -28.61 17.09
N VAL A 385 -17.33 -28.05 18.02
CA VAL A 385 -17.79 -27.74 19.38
C VAL A 385 -18.99 -26.77 19.36
N LEU A 386 -18.91 -25.71 18.56
CA LEU A 386 -19.97 -24.71 18.46
C LEU A 386 -21.24 -25.27 17.81
N SER A 387 -21.08 -26.07 16.76
CA SER A 387 -22.19 -26.75 16.07
C SER A 387 -22.93 -27.70 17.02
N GLN A 388 -22.18 -28.45 17.83
CA GLN A 388 -22.76 -29.32 18.85
C GLN A 388 -23.55 -28.54 19.91
N ARG A 389 -23.01 -27.43 20.42
CA ARG A 389 -23.70 -26.56 21.39
C ARG A 389 -24.98 -25.95 20.80
N LEU A 390 -24.93 -25.53 19.54
CA LEU A 390 -26.09 -24.98 18.83
C LEU A 390 -27.16 -26.06 18.61
N ALA A 391 -26.77 -27.26 18.19
CA ALA A 391 -27.67 -28.40 18.05
C ALA A 391 -28.35 -28.74 19.38
N GLU A 392 -27.58 -28.83 20.47
CA GLU A 392 -28.12 -29.06 21.81
C GLU A 392 -29.14 -27.98 22.21
N SER A 393 -28.82 -26.70 21.96
CA SER A 393 -29.74 -25.59 22.25
C SER A 393 -31.05 -25.72 21.47
N TRP A 394 -31.01 -26.12 20.20
CA TRP A 394 -32.20 -26.27 19.38
C TRP A 394 -33.03 -27.48 19.79
N PHE A 395 -32.40 -28.63 20.06
CA PHE A 395 -33.11 -29.80 20.57
C PHE A 395 -33.78 -29.51 21.91
N LYS A 396 -33.12 -28.79 22.83
CA LYS A 396 -33.73 -28.35 24.09
C LYS A 396 -34.98 -27.48 23.88
N LYS A 397 -34.94 -26.56 22.91
CA LYS A 397 -36.09 -25.71 22.56
C LYS A 397 -37.23 -26.51 21.94
N ALA A 398 -36.93 -27.44 21.03
CA ALA A 398 -37.93 -28.31 20.40
C ALA A 398 -38.58 -29.25 21.43
N ALA A 399 -37.79 -29.88 22.29
CA ALA A 399 -38.29 -30.69 23.40
C ALA A 399 -39.19 -29.89 24.35
N ALA A 400 -38.83 -28.63 24.65
CA ALA A 400 -39.68 -27.75 25.45
C ALA A 400 -40.99 -27.36 24.75
N ALA A 401 -41.02 -27.39 23.41
CA ALA A 401 -42.22 -27.19 22.61
C ALA A 401 -43.05 -28.48 22.42
N GLY A 402 -42.63 -29.61 22.99
CA GLY A 402 -43.34 -30.89 22.95
C GLY A 402 -42.90 -31.84 21.84
N ASP A 403 -41.83 -31.55 21.12
CA ASP A 403 -41.27 -32.47 20.12
C ASP A 403 -40.56 -33.65 20.81
N THR A 404 -41.12 -34.85 20.66
CA THR A 404 -40.63 -36.08 21.31
C THR A 404 -39.35 -36.59 20.65
N GLY A 405 -39.21 -36.46 19.32
CA GLY A 405 -38.00 -36.84 18.59
C GLY A 405 -36.76 -36.04 19.02
N ALA A 406 -36.93 -34.77 19.41
CA ALA A 406 -35.86 -33.94 19.95
C ALA A 406 -35.30 -34.48 21.28
N LEU A 407 -36.09 -35.22 22.08
CA LEU A 407 -35.62 -35.85 23.32
C LEU A 407 -34.60 -36.95 23.01
N ALA A 408 -34.93 -37.83 22.06
CA ALA A 408 -34.05 -38.91 21.62
C ALA A 408 -32.78 -38.39 20.94
N ASN A 409 -32.91 -37.37 20.08
CA ASN A 409 -31.76 -36.72 19.44
C ASN A 409 -30.83 -36.04 20.45
N LEU A 410 -31.39 -35.39 21.47
CA LEU A 410 -30.60 -34.78 22.55
C LEU A 410 -29.88 -35.84 23.39
N ALA A 411 -30.56 -36.95 23.70
CA ALA A 411 -29.94 -38.08 24.39
C ALA A 411 -28.76 -38.64 23.58
N TYR A 412 -28.95 -38.88 22.28
CA TYR A 412 -27.89 -39.36 21.39
C TYR A 412 -26.69 -38.40 21.34
N LEU A 413 -26.94 -37.10 21.16
CA LEU A 413 -25.91 -36.07 21.09
C LEU A 413 -25.03 -36.01 22.35
N LEU A 414 -25.63 -36.25 23.52
CA LEU A 414 -24.96 -36.16 24.81
C LEU A 414 -24.29 -37.47 25.26
N ARG A 415 -24.57 -38.61 24.59
CA ARG A 415 -24.19 -39.96 25.04
C ARG A 415 -22.72 -40.09 25.44
N GLY A 416 -21.81 -39.56 24.63
CA GLY A 416 -20.37 -39.63 24.88
C GLY A 416 -19.79 -38.46 25.68
N LEU A 417 -20.52 -37.33 25.77
CA LEU A 417 -20.03 -36.12 26.44
C LEU A 417 -20.47 -36.03 27.90
N ARG A 418 -21.75 -36.34 28.13
CA ARG A 418 -22.44 -36.23 29.43
C ARG A 418 -23.40 -37.42 29.55
N PRO A 419 -22.90 -38.61 29.90
CA PRO A 419 -23.68 -39.83 29.95
C PRO A 419 -24.88 -39.75 30.90
N ASP A 420 -24.76 -39.06 32.02
CA ASP A 420 -25.85 -38.89 32.99
C ASP A 420 -26.97 -38.01 32.43
N ASP A 421 -26.63 -36.86 31.84
CA ASP A 421 -27.63 -36.00 31.15
C ASP A 421 -28.28 -36.78 30.01
N SER A 422 -27.48 -37.48 29.21
CA SER A 422 -27.96 -38.31 28.09
C SER A 422 -28.98 -39.34 28.56
N ARG A 423 -28.71 -40.06 29.66
CA ARG A 423 -29.62 -41.05 30.23
C ARG A 423 -30.92 -40.41 30.73
N GLN A 424 -30.85 -39.22 31.34
CA GLN A 424 -32.06 -38.49 31.76
C GLN A 424 -32.93 -38.10 30.55
N TRP A 425 -32.33 -37.63 29.46
CA TRP A 425 -33.06 -37.29 28.25
C TRP A 425 -33.62 -38.52 27.54
N ALA A 426 -32.88 -39.64 27.53
CA ALA A 426 -33.37 -40.92 27.00
C ALA A 426 -34.58 -41.44 27.80
N GLN A 427 -34.53 -41.36 29.14
CA GLN A 427 -35.67 -41.72 29.98
C GLN A 427 -36.90 -40.88 29.66
N ARG A 428 -36.73 -39.56 29.47
CA ARG A 428 -37.84 -38.69 29.06
C ARG A 428 -38.40 -39.02 27.68
N ALA A 429 -37.59 -39.55 26.77
CA ALA A 429 -38.03 -40.01 25.46
C ALA A 429 -38.90 -41.29 25.59
N VAL A 430 -38.46 -42.25 26.41
CA VAL A 430 -39.24 -43.48 26.72
C VAL A 430 -40.53 -43.15 27.48
N ASP A 431 -40.48 -42.18 28.40
CA ASP A 431 -41.67 -41.74 29.15
C ASP A 431 -42.63 -40.90 28.28
N SER A 432 -42.26 -40.59 27.04
CA SER A 432 -43.15 -39.91 26.10
C SER A 432 -44.20 -40.89 25.57
N THR A 433 -45.36 -40.41 25.14
CA THR A 433 -46.42 -41.27 24.59
C THR A 433 -46.13 -41.75 23.15
N ASP A 434 -44.87 -41.69 22.73
CA ASP A 434 -44.41 -41.99 21.37
C ASP A 434 -43.78 -43.40 21.33
N PRO A 435 -44.48 -44.41 20.81
CA PRO A 435 -44.02 -45.80 20.85
C PRO A 435 -42.74 -46.05 20.05
N GLU A 436 -42.38 -45.16 19.10
CA GLU A 436 -41.13 -45.27 18.35
C GLU A 436 -39.90 -45.01 19.21
N LEU A 437 -40.08 -44.45 20.41
CA LEU A 437 -39.01 -44.05 21.33
C LEU A 437 -38.85 -45.00 22.53
N ASP A 438 -39.70 -46.02 22.69
CA ASP A 438 -39.68 -46.94 23.85
C ASP A 438 -38.32 -47.64 24.03
N ASP A 439 -37.65 -47.98 22.92
CA ASP A 439 -36.36 -48.67 22.93
C ASP A 439 -35.15 -47.71 23.05
N THR A 440 -35.36 -46.40 23.21
CA THR A 440 -34.26 -45.39 23.17
C THR A 440 -33.17 -45.67 24.21
N LEU A 441 -33.53 -46.11 25.41
CA LEU A 441 -32.56 -46.45 26.46
C LEU A 441 -31.71 -47.66 26.08
N ASP A 442 -32.33 -48.69 25.53
CA ASP A 442 -31.66 -49.94 25.14
C ASP A 442 -30.72 -49.71 23.94
N ILE A 443 -31.14 -48.87 22.98
CA ILE A 443 -30.33 -48.49 21.82
C ILE A 443 -29.09 -47.67 22.23
N LEU A 444 -29.26 -46.71 23.14
CA LEU A 444 -28.17 -45.81 23.53
C LEU A 444 -27.24 -46.42 24.59
N PHE A 445 -27.75 -47.34 25.42
CA PHE A 445 -27.03 -47.92 26.56
C PHE A 445 -27.20 -49.45 26.64
N PRO A 446 -26.75 -50.22 25.62
CA PRO A 446 -26.99 -51.65 25.53
C PRO A 446 -26.34 -52.49 26.65
N ASP A 447 -25.28 -51.97 27.29
CA ASP A 447 -24.53 -52.67 28.35
C ASP A 447 -24.95 -52.26 29.78
N ALA A 448 -26.01 -51.46 29.93
CA ALA A 448 -26.51 -51.09 31.25
C ALA A 448 -27.19 -52.30 31.89
N GLU A 449 -26.63 -52.81 33.01
CA GLU A 449 -27.22 -53.96 33.72
C GLU A 449 -28.74 -53.75 33.91
N PRO A 450 -29.57 -54.75 33.59
CA PRO A 450 -31.01 -54.64 33.76
C PRO A 450 -31.29 -54.38 35.24
N LYS A 451 -32.08 -53.33 35.54
CA LYS A 451 -32.57 -53.09 36.89
C LYS A 451 -33.30 -54.35 37.35
N MET A 452 -32.68 -55.08 38.29
CA MET A 452 -33.33 -56.18 38.98
C MET A 452 -34.56 -55.63 39.70
N SER A 453 -35.73 -55.92 39.15
CA SER A 453 -37.04 -55.67 39.76
C SER A 453 -37.35 -56.70 40.84
#